data_AF-A0A1S9BUK8-F1
#
_entry.id   AF-A0A1S9BUK8-F1
#
_cell.length_a   1.000
_cell.length_b   1.000
_cell.length_c   1.000
_cell.angle_alpha   90.00
_cell.angle_beta   90.00
_cell.angle_gamma   90.00
#
_symmetry.space_group_name_H-M   'P 1'
#
loop_
_entity.id
_entity.type
_entity.pdbx_description
1 polymer ?
#
loop_
_entity_poly.entity_id
_entity_poly.type
_entity_poly.pdbx_seq_one_letter_code
_entity_poly.pdbx_strand_id
1 'polypeptide(L)'
;MLKIADFELLQDDYTDTLVERMQDDFAIEEEMEKGHCYEVTLQDIKFKCAYTDDEMTGIVRTCVAIIKELIAINANGYTKTKFNNFKSEGAKDALQQLSNINGLYNDYKTEKLEKLFAELTTYTRVGGAYLMLLAAPGFQQVINAVFERMLDDSDDENMWFSCLYFMIRGAMRMNSDDV
;
A
#
# COMPACT_ATOMS: atom_id res chain seq x y z
N MET A 1 -25.21 -7.81 7.79
CA MET A 1 -24.22 -7.01 8.52
C MET A 1 -23.38 -7.99 9.33
N LEU A 2 -22.41 -8.61 8.67
CA LEU A 2 -21.44 -9.49 9.32
C LEU A 2 -20.48 -8.61 10.14
N LYS A 3 -20.16 -9.05 11.35
CA LYS A 3 -19.35 -8.26 12.29
C LYS A 3 -17.89 -8.38 11.88
N ILE A 4 -17.24 -7.22 11.75
CA ILE A 4 -15.78 -7.04 11.65
C ILE A 4 -14.99 -7.79 12.76
N ALA A 5 -15.68 -8.26 13.80
CA ALA A 5 -15.12 -8.93 14.97
C ALA A 5 -14.63 -10.37 14.74
N ASP A 6 -14.95 -11.01 13.61
CA ASP A 6 -14.65 -12.43 13.39
C ASP A 6 -13.40 -12.69 12.51
N PHE A 7 -12.64 -11.64 12.14
CA PHE A 7 -11.35 -11.83 11.47
C PHE A 7 -10.25 -12.17 12.47
N GLU A 8 -10.15 -13.44 12.86
CA GLU A 8 -8.99 -14.01 13.56
C GLU A 8 -7.68 -13.67 12.83
N LEU A 9 -7.72 -13.55 11.49
CA LEU A 9 -6.59 -13.15 10.66
C LEU A 9 -6.03 -11.74 10.92
N LEU A 10 -6.79 -10.85 11.58
CA LEU A 10 -6.31 -9.51 11.97
C LEU A 10 -5.82 -9.46 13.40
N GLN A 11 -5.99 -10.55 14.16
CA GLN A 11 -5.43 -10.71 15.51
C GLN A 11 -4.07 -11.39 15.48
N ASP A 12 -3.83 -12.28 14.52
CA ASP A 12 -2.54 -12.94 14.34
C ASP A 12 -1.53 -12.08 13.56
N ASP A 13 -0.27 -12.17 13.96
CA ASP A 13 0.85 -11.48 13.32
C ASP A 13 1.37 -12.32 12.14
N TYR A 14 0.83 -12.09 10.94
CA TYR A 14 1.28 -12.73 9.70
C TYR A 14 2.51 -12.07 9.08
N THR A 15 3.15 -11.12 9.77
CA THR A 15 4.25 -10.34 9.20
C THR A 15 5.37 -11.25 8.71
N ASP A 16 5.82 -12.20 9.53
CA ASP A 16 6.93 -13.09 9.18
C ASP A 16 6.59 -13.97 7.96
N THR A 17 5.40 -14.59 7.96
CA THR A 17 4.94 -15.41 6.83
C THR A 17 4.82 -14.60 5.53
N LEU A 18 4.41 -13.34 5.63
CA LEU A 18 4.33 -12.46 4.47
C LEU A 18 5.71 -12.00 3.98
N VAL A 19 6.66 -11.77 4.89
CA VAL A 19 8.05 -11.47 4.55
C VAL A 19 8.68 -12.65 3.82
N GLU A 20 8.55 -13.86 4.35
CA GLU A 20 9.02 -15.10 3.70
C GLU A 20 8.42 -15.22 2.29
N ARG A 21 7.13 -14.95 2.15
CA ARG A 21 6.47 -15.02 0.84
C ARG A 21 6.93 -13.94 -0.15
N MET A 22 7.23 -12.72 0.32
CA MET A 22 7.85 -11.69 -0.52
C MET A 22 9.22 -12.13 -1.02
N GLN A 23 10.00 -12.80 -0.16
CA GLN A 23 11.31 -13.32 -0.53
C GLN A 23 11.18 -14.45 -1.56
N ASP A 24 10.33 -15.45 -1.29
CA ASP A 24 10.12 -16.59 -2.19
C ASP A 24 9.64 -16.17 -3.59
N ASP A 25 8.74 -15.19 -3.67
CA ASP A 25 8.13 -14.79 -4.94
C ASP A 25 8.99 -13.79 -5.74
N PHE A 26 9.80 -12.96 -5.08
CA PHE A 26 10.43 -11.79 -5.73
C PHE A 26 11.91 -11.61 -5.46
N ALA A 27 12.51 -12.30 -4.48
CA ALA A 27 13.93 -12.14 -4.22
C ALA A 27 14.75 -12.68 -5.41
N ILE A 28 15.85 -12.00 -5.70
CA ILE A 28 16.80 -12.39 -6.75
C ILE A 28 18.18 -12.61 -6.14
N GLU A 29 18.98 -13.47 -6.78
CA GLU A 29 20.36 -13.73 -6.39
C GLU A 29 21.27 -12.56 -6.78
N GLU A 30 21.26 -11.49 -5.99
CA GLU A 30 22.21 -10.38 -6.06
C GLU A 30 22.82 -10.12 -4.66
N GLU A 31 24.12 -9.78 -4.60
CA GLU A 31 24.81 -9.58 -3.33
C GLU A 31 24.29 -8.35 -2.57
N MET A 32 23.78 -8.60 -1.36
CA MET A 32 23.44 -7.58 -0.38
C MET A 32 23.98 -8.00 0.99
N GLU A 33 24.63 -7.09 1.70
CA GLU A 33 25.33 -7.40 2.95
C GLU A 33 24.38 -7.89 4.07
N LYS A 34 23.15 -7.35 4.12
CA LYS A 34 22.13 -7.65 5.14
C LYS A 34 20.72 -7.46 4.59
N GLY A 35 20.20 -8.45 3.85
CA GLY A 35 18.86 -8.41 3.28
C GLY A 35 18.82 -9.03 1.88
N HIS A 36 17.84 -8.60 1.09
CA HIS A 36 17.58 -9.14 -0.24
C HIS A 36 17.39 -8.03 -1.28
N CYS A 37 17.79 -8.34 -2.51
CA CYS A 37 17.34 -7.62 -3.70
C CYS A 37 16.07 -8.30 -4.23
N TYR A 38 15.16 -7.49 -4.76
CA TYR A 38 13.87 -7.94 -5.27
C TYR A 38 13.65 -7.43 -6.69
N GLU A 39 13.08 -8.27 -7.55
CA GLU A 39 12.60 -7.91 -8.88
C GLU A 39 11.08 -8.10 -8.92
N VAL A 40 10.35 -6.99 -9.05
CA VAL A 40 8.90 -6.97 -8.86
C VAL A 40 8.22 -6.38 -10.09
N THR A 41 7.01 -6.86 -10.37
CA THR A 41 6.11 -6.25 -11.37
C THR A 41 4.86 -5.69 -10.71
N LEU A 42 4.55 -4.43 -11.02
CA LEU A 42 3.35 -3.71 -10.59
C LEU A 42 2.74 -2.97 -11.78
N GLN A 43 1.52 -3.34 -12.18
CA GLN A 43 0.79 -2.70 -13.29
C GLN A 43 1.64 -2.57 -14.57
N ASP A 44 2.24 -3.70 -14.99
CA ASP A 44 3.13 -3.81 -16.15
C ASP A 44 4.49 -3.09 -16.04
N ILE A 45 4.77 -2.43 -14.92
CA ILE A 45 6.07 -1.83 -14.64
C ILE A 45 6.91 -2.84 -13.87
N LYS A 46 8.06 -3.18 -14.44
CA LYS A 46 9.07 -4.03 -13.80
C LYS A 46 10.14 -3.15 -13.15
N PHE A 47 10.48 -3.46 -11.90
CA PHE A 47 11.44 -2.66 -11.13
C PHE A 47 12.26 -3.52 -10.18
N LYS A 48 13.41 -2.98 -9.78
CA LYS A 48 14.30 -3.54 -8.77
C LYS A 48 14.37 -2.67 -7.54
N CYS A 49 14.46 -3.30 -6.38
CA CYS A 49 14.68 -2.63 -5.09
C CYS A 49 15.46 -3.56 -4.16
N ALA A 50 16.04 -3.00 -3.13
CA ALA A 50 16.78 -3.75 -2.11
C ALA A 50 16.32 -3.30 -0.74
N TYR A 51 16.19 -4.24 0.20
CA TYR A 51 15.77 -3.95 1.57
C TYR A 51 16.49 -4.87 2.55
N THR A 52 16.83 -4.34 3.71
CA THR A 52 17.21 -5.19 4.84
C THR A 52 16.01 -6.00 5.34
N ASP A 53 16.27 -7.08 6.08
CA ASP A 53 15.18 -7.89 6.66
C ASP A 53 14.30 -7.05 7.61
N ASP A 54 14.92 -6.15 8.38
CA ASP A 54 14.22 -5.21 9.26
C ASP A 54 13.38 -4.21 8.46
N GLU A 55 13.90 -3.70 7.33
CA GLU A 55 13.17 -2.79 6.43
C GLU A 55 11.98 -3.49 5.80
N MET A 56 12.16 -4.71 5.28
CA MET A 56 11.08 -5.48 4.67
C MET A 56 10.00 -5.84 5.69
N THR A 57 10.40 -6.26 6.89
CA THR A 57 9.48 -6.50 8.02
C THR A 57 8.71 -5.23 8.37
N GLY A 58 9.39 -4.08 8.43
CA GLY A 58 8.77 -2.78 8.65
C GLY A 58 7.74 -2.44 7.56
N ILE A 59 8.09 -2.61 6.29
CA ILE A 59 7.19 -2.38 5.14
C ILE A 59 5.94 -3.24 5.27
N VAL A 60 6.09 -4.56 5.44
CA VAL A 60 4.97 -5.50 5.52
C VAL A 60 4.06 -5.15 6.70
N ARG A 61 4.63 -4.94 7.88
CA ARG A 61 3.87 -4.60 9.10
C ARG A 61 3.10 -3.30 8.93
N THR A 62 3.71 -2.27 8.36
CA THR A 62 3.04 -0.99 8.11
C THR A 62 1.94 -1.13 7.06
N CYS A 63 2.13 -1.90 5.98
CA CYS A 63 1.08 -2.19 5.01
C CYS A 63 -0.12 -2.92 5.64
N VAL A 64 0.11 -3.90 6.52
CA VAL A 64 -0.95 -4.56 7.29
C VAL A 64 -1.72 -3.55 8.15
N ALA A 65 -1.01 -2.63 8.82
CA ALA A 65 -1.63 -1.60 9.63
C ALA A 65 -2.45 -0.60 8.80
N ILE A 66 -1.99 -0.24 7.60
CA ILE A 66 -2.72 0.61 6.66
C ILE A 66 -4.02 -0.08 6.25
N ILE A 67 -3.95 -1.34 5.84
CA ILE A 67 -5.11 -2.16 5.48
C ILE A 67 -6.14 -2.20 6.64
N LYS A 68 -5.70 -2.41 7.89
CA LYS A 68 -6.57 -2.37 9.08
C LYS A 68 -7.24 -1.00 9.27
N GLU A 69 -6.51 0.08 9.03
CA GLU A 69 -7.06 1.43 9.10
C GLU A 69 -8.11 1.68 8.01
N LEU A 70 -7.91 1.18 6.79
CA LEU A 70 -8.90 1.27 5.71
C LEU A 70 -10.22 0.56 6.06
N ILE A 71 -10.18 -0.59 6.77
CA ILE A 71 -11.42 -1.19 7.32
C ILE A 71 -12.10 -0.23 8.27
N ALA A 72 -11.34 0.34 9.20
CA ALA A 72 -11.90 1.18 10.25
C ALA A 72 -12.58 2.40 9.62
N ILE A 73 -12.00 2.97 8.56
CA ILE A 73 -12.59 4.06 7.78
C ILE A 73 -13.91 3.62 7.12
N ASN A 74 -13.96 2.44 6.48
CA ASN A 74 -15.22 1.88 5.93
C ASN A 74 -16.27 1.65 7.03
N ALA A 75 -15.87 0.99 8.12
CA ALA A 75 -16.70 0.70 9.28
C ALA A 75 -17.30 1.95 9.94
N ASN A 76 -16.58 3.08 9.88
CA ASN A 76 -17.02 4.39 10.35
C ASN A 76 -17.91 5.15 9.35
N GLY A 77 -18.37 4.48 8.29
CA GLY A 77 -19.38 5.00 7.37
C GLY A 77 -18.83 5.68 6.11
N TYR A 78 -17.56 5.44 5.76
CA TYR A 78 -17.07 5.76 4.43
C TYR A 78 -17.53 4.68 3.44
N THR A 79 -18.10 5.06 2.29
CA THR A 79 -18.76 4.12 1.39
C THR A 79 -18.24 4.25 -0.04
N LYS A 80 -18.44 3.20 -0.85
CA LYS A 80 -18.13 3.24 -2.29
C LYS A 80 -18.85 4.37 -3.03
N THR A 81 -20.05 4.73 -2.60
CA THR A 81 -20.76 5.90 -3.15
C THR A 81 -20.00 7.19 -2.89
N LYS A 82 -19.49 7.41 -1.67
CA LYS A 82 -18.65 8.58 -1.34
C LYS A 82 -17.36 8.58 -2.16
N PHE A 83 -16.70 7.43 -2.24
CA PHE A 83 -15.50 7.24 -3.04
C PHE A 83 -15.71 7.60 -4.52
N ASN A 84 -16.76 7.07 -5.14
CA ASN A 84 -17.06 7.27 -6.56
C ASN A 84 -17.49 8.71 -6.89
N ASN A 85 -18.14 9.40 -5.96
CA ASN A 85 -18.51 10.81 -6.14
C ASN A 85 -17.28 11.71 -6.32
N PHE A 86 -16.12 11.31 -5.79
CA PHE A 86 -14.86 12.02 -5.99
C PHE A 86 -14.20 11.71 -7.34
N LYS A 87 -14.47 10.52 -7.91
CA LYS A 87 -13.87 10.02 -9.16
C LYS A 87 -14.53 10.58 -10.44
N SER A 88 -15.69 11.24 -10.32
CA SER A 88 -16.53 11.63 -11.47
C SER A 88 -16.00 12.77 -12.36
N GLU A 89 -14.87 13.37 -12.02
CA GLU A 89 -14.21 14.35 -12.88
C GLU A 89 -13.05 13.68 -13.62
N GLY A 90 -13.31 13.21 -14.85
CA GLY A 90 -12.28 12.63 -15.71
C GLY A 90 -11.10 13.61 -15.87
N ALA A 91 -9.91 13.20 -15.46
CA ALA A 91 -8.72 14.04 -15.51
C ALA A 91 -8.25 14.22 -16.95
N LYS A 92 -8.02 15.48 -17.36
CA LYS A 92 -7.64 15.85 -18.73
C LYS A 92 -6.12 15.98 -18.91
N ASP A 93 -5.38 16.11 -17.82
CA ASP A 93 -3.93 16.24 -17.80
C ASP A 93 -3.31 15.64 -16.51
N ALA A 94 -1.97 15.56 -16.47
CA ALA A 94 -1.22 14.96 -15.37
C ALA A 94 -1.36 15.72 -14.04
N LEU A 95 -1.51 17.06 -14.06
CA LEU A 95 -1.69 17.84 -12.83
C LEU A 95 -3.08 17.59 -12.24
N GLN A 96 -4.10 17.47 -13.09
CA GLN A 96 -5.45 17.11 -12.68
C GLN A 96 -5.50 15.67 -12.16
N GLN A 97 -4.76 14.74 -12.77
CA GLN A 97 -4.63 13.36 -12.24
C GLN A 97 -4.03 13.36 -10.83
N LEU A 98 -2.92 14.07 -10.61
CA LEU A 98 -2.30 14.20 -9.28
C LEU A 98 -3.23 14.87 -8.27
N SER A 99 -3.93 15.94 -8.68
CA SER A 99 -4.92 16.61 -7.84
C SER A 99 -6.07 15.67 -7.45
N ASN A 100 -6.53 14.82 -8.38
CA ASN A 100 -7.59 13.86 -8.11
C ASN A 100 -7.13 12.75 -7.15
N ILE A 101 -5.91 12.21 -7.35
CA ILE A 101 -5.32 11.20 -6.45
C ILE A 101 -5.19 11.77 -5.03
N ASN A 102 -4.58 12.95 -4.91
CA ASN A 102 -4.34 13.60 -3.62
C ASN A 102 -5.66 14.01 -2.98
N GLY A 103 -6.61 14.54 -3.76
CA GLY A 103 -7.92 14.96 -3.29
C GLY A 103 -8.72 13.80 -2.71
N LEU A 104 -8.77 12.68 -3.44
CA LEU A 104 -9.46 11.47 -2.99
C LEU A 104 -8.82 10.90 -1.72
N TYR A 105 -7.49 10.82 -1.68
CA TYR A 105 -6.79 10.39 -0.47
C TYR A 105 -7.10 11.32 0.73
N ASN A 106 -7.08 12.64 0.50
CA ASN A 106 -7.37 13.63 1.54
C ASN A 106 -8.83 13.61 2.03
N ASP A 107 -9.77 13.08 1.24
CA ASP A 107 -11.18 12.99 1.61
C ASP A 107 -11.44 11.96 2.72
N TYR A 108 -10.69 10.85 2.73
CA TYR A 108 -10.88 9.78 3.72
C TYR A 108 -9.72 9.63 4.71
N LYS A 109 -8.58 10.29 4.49
CA LYS A 109 -7.40 10.11 5.35
C LYS A 109 -7.71 10.42 6.82
N THR A 110 -7.11 9.63 7.68
CA THR A 110 -7.09 9.85 9.12
C THR A 110 -5.68 10.24 9.55
N GLU A 111 -5.54 10.89 10.72
CA GLU A 111 -4.22 11.16 11.30
C GLU A 111 -3.40 9.86 11.49
N LYS A 112 -4.08 8.75 11.77
CA LYS A 112 -3.44 7.44 11.91
C LYS A 112 -2.91 6.94 10.57
N LEU A 113 -3.69 7.06 9.50
CA LEU A 113 -3.23 6.72 8.16
C LEU A 113 -2.02 7.57 7.74
N GLU A 114 -2.02 8.87 8.05
CA GLU A 114 -0.87 9.75 7.78
C GLU A 114 0.39 9.33 8.55
N LYS A 115 0.24 8.95 9.83
CA LYS A 115 1.37 8.43 10.63
C LYS A 115 1.93 7.13 10.07
N LEU A 116 1.06 6.20 9.65
CA LEU A 116 1.48 4.95 9.03
C LEU A 116 2.19 5.20 7.70
N PHE A 117 1.70 6.13 6.88
CA PHE A 117 2.37 6.52 5.66
C PHE A 117 3.76 7.12 5.94
N ALA A 118 3.88 8.00 6.95
CA ALA A 118 5.16 8.55 7.35
C ALA A 118 6.13 7.50 7.95
N GLU A 119 5.63 6.48 8.64
CA GLU A 119 6.45 5.35 9.09
C GLU A 119 6.99 4.55 7.90
N LEU A 120 6.14 4.28 6.90
CA LEU A 120 6.51 3.53 5.70
C LEU A 120 7.65 4.20 4.91
N THR A 121 7.69 5.53 4.86
CA THR A 121 8.76 6.26 4.15
C THR A 121 10.13 6.07 4.78
N THR A 122 10.18 5.74 6.08
CA THR A 122 11.45 5.45 6.78
C THR A 122 12.05 4.12 6.32
N TYR A 123 11.22 3.08 6.16
CA TYR A 123 11.67 1.74 5.72
C TYR A 123 11.97 1.71 4.22
N THR A 124 11.21 2.45 3.43
CA THR A 124 11.43 2.56 1.97
C THR A 124 12.61 3.49 1.63
N ARG A 125 13.17 4.22 2.60
CA ARG A 125 14.33 5.11 2.45
C ARG A 125 14.12 6.23 1.42
N VAL A 126 12.88 6.71 1.28
CA VAL A 126 12.53 7.73 0.28
C VAL A 126 12.82 9.13 0.81
N GLY A 127 13.63 9.90 0.08
CA GLY A 127 14.06 11.23 0.50
C GLY A 127 13.26 12.40 -0.09
N GLY A 128 13.01 13.41 0.74
CA GLY A 128 12.79 14.82 0.36
C GLY A 128 11.90 15.08 -0.86
N ALA A 129 12.46 15.69 -1.89
CA ALA A 129 11.72 16.11 -3.08
C ALA A 129 11.15 14.94 -3.89
N TYR A 130 11.85 13.80 -3.93
CA TYR A 130 11.36 12.60 -4.64
C TYR A 130 10.12 12.02 -3.96
N LEU A 131 10.11 11.99 -2.61
CA LEU A 131 8.93 11.63 -1.85
C LEU A 131 7.74 12.52 -2.22
N MET A 132 7.94 13.84 -2.20
CA MET A 132 6.87 14.81 -2.40
C MET A 132 6.30 14.79 -3.83
N LEU A 133 7.15 14.59 -4.84
CA LEU A 133 6.76 14.75 -6.24
C LEU A 133 6.34 13.45 -6.92
N LEU A 134 6.87 12.31 -6.50
CA LEU A 134 6.69 11.04 -7.21
C LEU A 134 6.20 9.92 -6.30
N ALA A 135 6.95 9.60 -5.23
CA ALA A 135 6.65 8.41 -4.44
C ALA A 135 5.34 8.51 -3.65
N ALA A 136 5.06 9.68 -3.05
CA ALA A 136 3.84 9.85 -2.25
C ALA A 136 2.57 9.84 -3.12
N PRO A 137 2.47 10.59 -4.24
CA PRO A 137 1.33 10.46 -5.14
C PRO A 137 1.16 9.03 -5.68
N GLY A 138 2.26 8.37 -6.06
CA GLY A 138 2.23 6.99 -6.55
C GLY A 138 1.68 6.01 -5.50
N PHE A 139 2.13 6.11 -4.25
CA PHE A 139 1.63 5.24 -3.19
C PHE A 139 0.21 5.60 -2.74
N GLN A 140 -0.18 6.88 -2.74
CA GLN A 140 -1.57 7.28 -2.49
C GLN A 140 -2.52 6.69 -3.54
N GLN A 141 -2.09 6.59 -4.80
CA GLN A 141 -2.84 5.89 -5.83
C GLN A 141 -3.01 4.40 -5.52
N VAL A 142 -1.96 3.75 -5.00
CA VAL A 142 -2.03 2.35 -4.53
C VAL A 142 -3.03 2.21 -3.39
N ILE A 143 -2.99 3.09 -2.38
CA ILE A 143 -3.96 3.08 -1.26
C ILE A 143 -5.38 3.29 -1.80
N ASN A 144 -5.60 4.26 -2.70
CA ASN A 144 -6.91 4.51 -3.32
C ASN A 144 -7.43 3.26 -4.04
N ALA A 145 -6.59 2.60 -4.85
CA ALA A 145 -6.99 1.39 -5.59
C ALA A 145 -7.35 0.23 -4.66
N VAL A 146 -6.56 0.03 -3.59
CA VAL A 146 -6.84 -0.98 -2.57
C VAL A 146 -8.14 -0.65 -1.84
N PHE A 147 -8.31 0.60 -1.41
CA PHE A 147 -9.49 1.00 -0.66
C PHE A 147 -10.76 0.87 -1.52
N GLU A 148 -10.72 1.29 -2.78
CA GLU A 148 -11.81 1.09 -3.75
C GLU A 148 -12.26 -0.37 -3.79
N ARG A 149 -11.29 -1.29 -3.85
CA ARG A 149 -11.57 -2.73 -3.93
C ARG A 149 -12.14 -3.29 -2.63
N MET A 150 -11.65 -2.82 -1.48
CA MET A 150 -12.10 -3.26 -0.16
C MET A 150 -13.45 -2.68 0.25
N LEU A 151 -13.93 -1.60 -0.37
CA LEU A 151 -15.21 -0.98 0.00
C LEU A 151 -16.42 -1.89 -0.24
N ASP A 152 -16.35 -2.81 -1.21
CA ASP A 152 -17.42 -3.79 -1.49
C ASP A 152 -17.25 -5.11 -0.73
N ASP A 153 -16.00 -5.56 -0.57
CA ASP A 153 -15.66 -6.91 -0.09
C ASP A 153 -14.72 -6.81 1.12
N SER A 154 -15.05 -5.96 2.10
CA SER A 154 -14.22 -5.73 3.28
C SER A 154 -14.15 -6.93 4.22
N ASP A 155 -14.95 -7.97 3.98
CA ASP A 155 -14.99 -9.23 4.73
C ASP A 155 -14.53 -10.45 3.92
N ASP A 156 -13.88 -10.28 2.76
CA ASP A 156 -13.33 -11.37 1.94
C ASP A 156 -11.82 -11.57 2.16
N GLU A 157 -11.42 -12.61 2.87
CA GLU A 157 -10.02 -12.94 3.15
C GLU A 157 -9.10 -13.00 1.92
N ASN A 158 -9.57 -13.54 0.79
CA ASN A 158 -8.74 -13.59 -0.42
C ASN A 158 -8.53 -12.20 -1.02
N MET A 159 -9.55 -11.35 -0.92
CA MET A 159 -9.45 -9.96 -1.33
C MET A 159 -8.41 -9.21 -0.52
N TRP A 160 -8.40 -9.48 0.78
CA TRP A 160 -7.47 -8.89 1.73
C TRP A 160 -6.03 -9.23 1.40
N PHE A 161 -5.71 -10.52 1.25
CA PHE A 161 -4.37 -10.95 0.88
C PHE A 161 -3.94 -10.37 -0.46
N SER A 162 -4.83 -10.36 -1.46
CA SER A 162 -4.54 -9.78 -2.77
C SER A 162 -4.24 -8.28 -2.70
N CYS A 163 -5.03 -7.54 -1.91
CA CYS A 163 -4.83 -6.11 -1.68
C CYS A 163 -3.54 -5.82 -0.91
N LEU A 164 -3.22 -6.63 0.10
CA LEU A 164 -2.00 -6.50 0.88
C LEU A 164 -0.77 -6.78 0.00
N TYR A 165 -0.79 -7.84 -0.81
CA TYR A 165 0.27 -8.15 -1.77
C TYR A 165 0.48 -7.02 -2.78
N PHE A 166 -0.61 -6.40 -3.24
CA PHE A 166 -0.55 -5.25 -4.11
C PHE A 166 0.04 -4.02 -3.40
N MET A 167 -0.36 -3.79 -2.15
CA MET A 167 0.12 -2.66 -1.34
C MET A 167 1.60 -2.77 -1.00
N ILE A 168 2.09 -3.95 -0.61
CA ILE A 168 3.52 -4.17 -0.31
C ILE A 168 4.37 -3.87 -1.55
N ARG A 169 3.98 -4.39 -2.73
CA ARG A 169 4.67 -4.08 -3.99
C ARG A 169 4.61 -2.59 -4.34
N GLY A 170 3.49 -1.93 -4.05
CA GLY A 170 3.37 -0.48 -4.15
C GLY A 170 4.36 0.27 -3.24
N ALA A 171 4.60 -0.24 -2.02
CA ALA A 171 5.56 0.35 -1.10
C ALA A 171 7.00 0.14 -1.59
N MET A 172 7.32 -1.08 -2.06
CA MET A 172 8.61 -1.40 -2.65
C MET A 172 8.93 -0.50 -3.86
N ARG A 173 7.90 -0.13 -4.64
CA ARG A 173 8.05 0.79 -5.78
C ARG A 173 8.50 2.19 -5.36
N MET A 174 8.21 2.63 -4.13
CA MET A 174 8.49 4.00 -3.68
C MET A 174 9.98 4.36 -3.74
N ASN A 175 10.89 3.38 -3.68
CA ASN A 175 12.32 3.58 -3.86
C ASN A 175 12.90 2.41 -4.66
N SER A 176 12.77 2.50 -5.98
CA SER A 176 13.14 1.43 -6.90
C SER A 176 13.66 1.99 -8.21
N ASP A 177 14.39 1.16 -8.95
CA ASP A 177 14.89 1.44 -10.28
C ASP A 177 14.11 0.64 -11.33
N ASP A 178 13.72 1.28 -12.42
CA ASP A 178 13.08 0.60 -13.55
C ASP A 178 14.05 -0.36 -14.25
N VAL A 179 13.53 -1.51 -14.70
CA VAL A 179 14.28 -2.57 -15.39
C VAL A 179 13.90 -2.64 -16.86
#